data_AF-A0A2J4ZE69-F1
#
_entry.id   AF-A0A2J4ZE69-F1
#
_cell.length_a   1.000
_cell.length_b   1.000
_cell.length_c   1.000
_cell.angle_alpha   90.00
_cell.angle_beta   90.00
_cell.angle_gamma   90.00
#
_symmetry.space_group_name_H-M   'P 1'
#
loop_
_entity.id
_entity.type
_entity.pdbx_description
1 polymer ?
#
loop_
_entity_poly.entity_id
_entity_poly.type
_entity_poly.pdbx_seq_one_letter_code
_entity_poly.pdbx_strand_id
1 'polypeptide(L)' 'CGAIVLGCGGMATLAQELTRELRVPVIDGVSAAVKMVESLVALGLSTSKQGDLGFPEAKALSGKFQALNPF' A
#
# COMPACT_ATOMS: atom_id res chain seq x y z
N CYS A 1 -24.88 5.08 -1.40
CA CYS A 1 -23.53 4.48 -1.52
C CYS A 1 -23.56 3.12 -0.80
N GLY A 2 -22.88 2.09 -1.31
CA GLY A 2 -22.96 0.71 -0.77
C GLY A 2 -21.80 0.26 0.11
N ALA A 3 -20.75 1.07 0.25
CA ALA A 3 -19.56 0.82 1.07
C ALA A 3 -18.86 2.14 1.40
N ILE A 4 -17.93 2.11 2.35
CA ILE A 4 -17.12 3.26 2.79
C ILE A 4 -15.65 2.87 2.77
N VAL A 5 -14.78 3.76 2.26
CA VAL A 5 -13.32 3.61 2.32
C VAL A 5 -12.76 4.62 3.31
N LEU A 6 -12.02 4.16 4.30
CA LEU A 6 -11.38 5.03 5.30
C LEU A 6 -10.15 5.70 4.69
N GLY A 7 -10.14 7.04 4.72
CA GLY A 7 -9.11 7.86 4.07
C GLY A 7 -7.87 8.17 4.90
N CYS A 8 -7.75 7.62 6.11
CA CYS A 8 -6.62 7.89 7.00
C CYS A 8 -6.14 6.61 7.71
N GLY A 9 -4.82 6.40 7.75
CA GLY A 9 -4.21 5.25 8.41
C GLY A 9 -4.51 5.16 9.92
N GLY A 10 -4.73 6.31 10.58
CA GLY A 10 -5.14 6.35 11.99
C GLY A 10 -6.55 5.81 12.26
N MET A 11 -7.34 5.55 11.21
CA MET A 11 -8.71 5.02 11.34
C MET A 11 -8.75 3.48 11.19
N ALA A 12 -7.62 2.80 10.98
CA ALA A 12 -7.59 1.39 10.63
C ALA A 12 -8.35 0.48 11.62
N THR A 13 -8.28 0.80 12.92
CA THR A 13 -8.97 0.03 13.98
C THR A 13 -10.48 0.25 14.02
N LEU A 14 -11.01 1.27 13.34
CA LEU A 14 -12.44 1.62 13.34
C LEU A 14 -13.26 0.84 12.30
N ALA A 15 -12.61 0.24 11.29
CA ALA A 15 -13.31 -0.39 10.16
C ALA A 15 -14.30 -1.49 10.60
N GLN A 16 -13.89 -2.37 11.52
CA GLN A 16 -14.74 -3.47 12.00
C GLN A 16 -15.90 -2.97 12.87
N GLU A 17 -15.70 -1.93 13.66
CA GLU A 17 -16.75 -1.31 14.47
C GLU A 17 -17.80 -0.64 13.60
N LEU A 18 -17.36 0.24 12.69
CA LEU A 18 -18.25 0.95 11.77
C LEU A 18 -18.98 0.01 10.80
N THR A 19 -18.34 -1.09 10.38
CA THR A 19 -19.00 -2.11 9.56
C THR A 19 -20.19 -2.75 10.31
N ARG A 20 -20.01 -3.05 11.61
CA ARG A 20 -21.07 -3.65 12.44
C ARG A 20 -22.20 -2.65 12.72
N GLU A 21 -21.85 -1.40 12.96
CA GLU A 21 -22.81 -0.33 13.25
C GLU A 21 -23.64 0.04 12.02
N LEU A 22 -22.97 0.32 10.89
CA LEU A 22 -23.60 0.84 9.68
C LEU A 22 -24.16 -0.26 8.78
N ARG A 23 -23.83 -1.53 9.05
CA ARG A 23 -24.25 -2.72 8.26
C ARG A 23 -23.90 -2.62 6.78
N VAL A 24 -22.84 -1.88 6.47
CA VAL A 24 -22.22 -1.79 5.13
C VAL A 24 -20.72 -2.03 5.26
N PRO A 25 -20.04 -2.55 4.23
CA PRO A 25 -18.60 -2.73 4.29
C PRO A 25 -17.87 -1.40 4.50
N VAL A 26 -17.06 -1.33 5.55
CA VAL A 26 -16.12 -0.24 5.80
C VAL A 26 -14.71 -0.80 5.66
N ILE A 27 -13.95 -0.28 4.71
CA ILE A 27 -12.65 -0.81 4.30
C ILE A 27 -11.55 0.11 4.82
N ASP A 28 -10.60 -0.41 5.59
CA ASP A 28 -9.36 0.29 5.91
C ASP A 28 -8.24 -0.06 4.91
N GLY A 29 -7.50 0.96 4.48
CA GLY A 29 -6.40 0.78 3.55
C GLY A 29 -5.20 0.02 4.13
N VAL A 30 -5.02 0.02 5.46
CA VAL A 30 -3.86 -0.62 6.11
C VAL A 30 -3.96 -2.14 6.00
N SER A 31 -5.03 -2.72 6.52
CA SER A 31 -5.27 -4.17 6.50
C SER A 31 -5.46 -4.67 5.07
N ALA A 32 -6.16 -3.91 4.23
CA ALA A 32 -6.33 -4.23 2.81
C ALA A 32 -4.98 -4.31 2.09
N ALA A 33 -4.08 -3.33 2.29
CA ALA A 33 -2.76 -3.33 1.67
C ALA A 33 -1.90 -4.51 2.13
N VAL A 34 -1.92 -4.86 3.43
CA VAL A 34 -1.21 -6.04 3.95
C VAL A 34 -1.66 -7.31 3.22
N LYS A 35 -2.97 -7.52 3.08
CA LYS A 35 -3.51 -8.71 2.41
C LYS A 35 -3.24 -8.72 0.90
N MET A 36 -3.20 -7.56 0.25
CA MET A 36 -2.79 -7.46 -1.15
C MET A 36 -1.32 -7.88 -1.33
N VAL A 37 -0.41 -7.39 -0.48
CA VAL A 37 1.02 -7.74 -0.57
C VAL A 37 1.24 -9.22 -0.27
N GLU A 38 0.62 -9.78 0.77
CA GLU A 38 0.65 -11.22 1.06
C GLU A 38 0.20 -12.06 -0.15
N SER A 39 -0.87 -11.64 -0.83
CA SER A 39 -1.39 -12.33 -2.00
C SER A 39 -0.42 -12.27 -3.20
N LEU A 40 0.18 -11.11 -3.46
CA LEU A 40 1.19 -10.96 -4.53
C LEU A 40 2.40 -11.87 -4.29
N VAL A 41 2.89 -11.90 -3.04
CA VAL A 41 4.00 -12.79 -2.65
C VAL A 41 3.63 -14.25 -2.82
N ALA A 42 2.44 -14.68 -2.36
CA ALA A 42 1.98 -16.06 -2.50
C ALA A 42 1.82 -16.50 -3.98
N LEU A 43 1.48 -15.56 -4.87
CA LEU A 43 1.37 -15.79 -6.31
C LEU A 43 2.72 -15.70 -7.05
N GLY A 44 3.81 -15.36 -6.37
CA GLY A 44 5.12 -15.15 -7.00
C GLY A 44 5.18 -13.93 -7.91
N LEU A 45 4.29 -12.96 -7.70
CA LEU A 45 4.22 -11.73 -8.48
C LEU A 45 5.01 -10.61 -7.78
N SER A 46 5.72 -9.81 -8.57
CA SER A 46 6.49 -8.66 -8.09
C SER A 46 6.39 -7.49 -9.08
N THR A 47 6.88 -6.31 -8.67
CA THR A 47 6.91 -5.13 -9.52
C THR A 47 7.78 -5.39 -10.76
N SER A 48 7.19 -5.29 -11.95
CA SER A 48 7.94 -5.37 -13.20
C SER A 48 9.09 -4.35 -13.22
N LYS A 49 10.29 -4.81 -13.58
CA LYS A 49 11.47 -3.95 -13.79
C LYS A 49 11.75 -3.63 -15.25
N GLN A 50 10.82 -4.02 -16.12
CA GLN A 50 10.85 -3.65 -17.53
C GLN A 50 9.99 -2.39 -17.74
N GLY A 51 10.58 -1.32 -18.26
CA GLY A 51 9.89 -0.07 -18.58
C GLY A 51 9.62 0.82 -17.37
N ASP A 52 8.39 1.28 -17.22
CA ASP A 52 7.97 2.40 -16.36
C ASP A 52 8.32 2.25 -14.87
N LEU A 53 8.45 1.01 -14.38
CA LEU A 53 8.76 0.70 -12.97
C LEU A 53 10.16 0.07 -12.80
N GLY A 54 11.03 0.29 -13.79
CA GLY A 54 12.46 -0.02 -13.74
C GLY A 54 13.15 0.61 -12.54
N PHE A 55 14.36 0.14 -12.25
CA PHE A 55 15.16 0.77 -11.20
C PHE A 55 15.50 2.22 -11.58
N PRO A 56 15.72 3.11 -10.59
CA PRO A 56 16.15 4.47 -10.88
C PRO A 56 17.42 4.49 -11.74
N GLU A 57 17.47 5.40 -12.71
CA GLU A 57 18.66 5.63 -13.54
C GLU A 57 19.89 5.97 -12.69
N ALA A 58 21.04 5.43 -13.07
CA ALA A 58 22.31 5.66 -12.38
C ALA A 58 22.74 7.13 -12.51
N LYS A 59 22.44 7.93 -11.49
CA LYS A 59 22.85 9.34 -11.38
C LYS A 59 23.27 9.67 -9.96
N ALA A 60 24.23 10.58 -9.84
CA ALA A 60 24.69 11.04 -8.54
C ALA A 60 23.56 11.79 -7.80
N LEU A 61 23.11 11.23 -6.68
CA LEU A 61 22.24 11.93 -5.74
C LEU A 61 23.11 12.80 -4.82
N SER A 62 22.62 13.96 -4.40
CA SER A 62 23.39 14.92 -3.60
C SER A 62 22.97 14.92 -2.13
N GLY A 63 23.92 15.21 -1.24
CA GLY A 63 23.68 15.36 0.19
C GLY A 63 22.95 14.17 0.81
N LYS A 64 21.91 14.46 1.61
CA LYS A 64 21.11 13.44 2.32
C LYS A 64 20.37 12.45 1.41
N PHE A 65 20.22 12.74 0.11
CA PHE A 65 19.48 11.89 -0.81
C PHE A 65 20.28 10.67 -1.29
N GLN A 66 21.59 10.66 -1.11
CA GLN A 66 22.44 9.50 -1.43
C GLN A 66 21.97 8.23 -0.72
N ALA A 67 21.47 8.36 0.52
CA ALA A 67 20.99 7.24 1.30
C ALA A 67 19.66 6.63 0.78
N LEU A 68 18.93 7.31 -0.12
CA LEU A 68 17.65 6.81 -0.63
C LEU A 68 17.79 5.73 -1.69
N ASN A 69 18.95 5.64 -2.35
CA ASN A 69 19.25 4.59 -3.32
C ASN A 69 20.72 4.15 -3.19
N PRO A 70 21.07 3.34 -2.16
CA PRO A 70 22.44 2.89 -1.92
C PRO A 70 22.86 1.66 -2.76
N PHE A 71 21.97 1.15 -3.61
CA PHE A 71 22.17 0.00 -4.50
C PHE A 71 22.56 0.46 -5.90
#